data_AF-A0A955GEJ7-F1
#
_entry.id   AF-A0A955GEJ7-F1
#
_cell.length_a   1.000
_cell.length_b   1.000
_cell.length_c   1.000
_cell.angle_alpha   90.00
_cell.angle_beta   90.00
_cell.angle_gamma   90.00
#
_symmetry.space_group_name_H-M   'P 1'
#
loop_
_entity.id
_entity.type
_entity.pdbx_description
1 polymer ?
#
loop_
_entity_poly.entity_id
_entity_poly.type
_entity_poly.pdbx_seq_one_letter_code
_entity_poly.pdbx_strand_id
1 'polypeptide(L)'
;MLHLTFHLVFALVILRWLSYEFKKPFKPLKGIIYLYLGLLLSITGWVLSSLDLIGASVGNILLHAVGGGMATSLVYEYLLNNLELKLNIRIEFAGLFLFVSAYGVINEISEYFGELIHYTIFSLDSHDTWRDLVANTTGAIIAFTIIKISKRFYTK
;
A
#
# COMPACT_ATOMS: atom_id res chain seq x y z
N MET A 1 0.80 -0.31 -13.23
CA MET A 1 -0.59 0.18 -13.47
C MET A 1 -1.60 -0.32 -12.43
N LEU A 2 -1.55 -1.60 -12.03
CA LEU A 2 -2.51 -2.21 -11.10
C LEU A 2 -2.60 -1.50 -9.74
N HIS A 3 -1.48 -1.05 -9.18
CA HIS A 3 -1.47 -0.37 -7.89
C HIS A 3 -2.30 0.93 -7.83
N LEU A 4 -2.41 1.70 -8.92
CA LEU A 4 -3.02 3.04 -8.85
C LEU A 4 -4.53 3.00 -8.53
N THR A 5 -5.25 2.15 -9.25
CA THR A 5 -6.71 2.01 -9.14
C THR A 5 -7.09 1.08 -8.00
N PHE A 6 -6.25 0.08 -7.68
CA PHE A 6 -6.53 -0.86 -6.60
C PHE A 6 -6.58 -0.19 -5.24
N HIS A 7 -5.63 0.69 -4.88
CA HIS A 7 -5.61 1.29 -3.54
C HIS A 7 -6.91 2.03 -3.20
N LEU A 8 -7.48 2.82 -4.13
CA LEU A 8 -8.69 3.60 -3.87
C LEU A 8 -9.93 2.70 -3.74
N VAL A 9 -10.13 1.78 -4.69
CA VAL A 9 -11.28 0.86 -4.66
C VAL A 9 -11.17 -0.05 -3.44
N PHE A 10 -9.99 -0.64 -3.22
CA PHE A 10 -9.71 -1.48 -2.06
C PHE A 10 -9.96 -0.73 -0.75
N ALA A 11 -9.45 0.49 -0.60
CA ALA A 11 -9.67 1.29 0.61
C ALA A 11 -11.16 1.54 0.88
N LEU A 12 -11.95 1.88 -0.14
CA LEU A 12 -13.37 2.18 0.02
C LEU A 12 -14.20 0.93 0.32
N VAL A 13 -13.90 -0.19 -0.35
CA VAL A 13 -14.57 -1.48 -0.11
C VAL A 13 -14.25 -1.99 1.29
N ILE A 14 -12.98 -2.00 1.67
CA ILE A 14 -12.54 -2.43 3.01
C ILE A 14 -13.10 -1.49 4.08
N LEU A 15 -13.07 -0.17 3.86
CA LEU A 15 -13.67 0.77 4.82
C LEU A 15 -15.16 0.51 5.00
N ARG A 16 -15.90 0.25 3.91
CA ARG A 16 -17.34 -0.03 3.99
C ARG A 16 -17.60 -1.29 4.81
N TRP A 17 -16.86 -2.36 4.56
CA TRP A 17 -16.97 -3.61 5.30
C TRP A 17 -16.59 -3.43 6.78
N LEU A 18 -15.42 -2.87 7.07
CA LEU A 18 -14.99 -2.65 8.45
C LEU A 18 -15.89 -1.67 9.21
N SER A 19 -16.45 -0.66 8.56
CA SER A 19 -17.44 0.24 9.18
C SER A 19 -18.67 -0.54 9.65
N TYR A 20 -19.12 -1.52 8.86
CA TYR A 20 -20.20 -2.42 9.24
C TYR A 20 -19.79 -3.30 10.44
N GLU A 21 -18.65 -3.99 10.37
CA GLU A 21 -18.16 -4.89 11.43
C GLU A 21 -17.96 -4.16 12.77
N PHE A 22 -17.33 -2.99 12.75
CA PHE A 22 -17.06 -2.19 13.95
C PHE A 22 -18.24 -1.31 14.39
N LYS A 23 -19.39 -1.37 13.69
CA LYS A 23 -20.56 -0.50 13.93
C LYS A 23 -20.19 0.99 13.94
N LYS A 24 -19.32 1.39 13.03
CA LYS A 24 -18.86 2.78 12.84
C LYS A 24 -19.55 3.41 11.63
N PRO A 25 -19.75 4.74 11.60
CA PRO A 25 -20.33 5.40 10.45
C PRO A 25 -19.37 5.37 9.25
N PHE A 26 -19.88 5.02 8.07
CA PHE A 26 -19.11 5.10 6.82
C PHE A 26 -18.91 6.56 6.42
N LYS A 27 -17.70 7.10 6.61
CA LYS A 27 -17.35 8.51 6.37
C LYS A 27 -16.16 8.63 5.40
N PRO A 28 -16.29 8.22 4.13
CA PRO A 28 -15.14 8.04 3.24
C PRO A 28 -14.29 9.30 3.00
N LEU A 29 -14.84 10.50 3.22
CA LEU A 29 -14.12 11.77 3.12
C LEU A 29 -13.23 12.08 4.33
N LYS A 30 -13.47 11.46 5.49
CA LYS A 30 -12.63 11.64 6.67
C LYS A 30 -11.24 11.06 6.37
N GLY A 31 -10.20 11.85 6.55
CA GLY A 31 -8.83 11.41 6.28
C GLY A 31 -8.51 11.18 4.79
N ILE A 32 -9.33 11.68 3.86
CA ILE A 32 -9.13 11.51 2.41
C ILE A 32 -7.73 11.94 1.91
N ILE A 33 -7.06 12.85 2.63
CA ILE A 33 -5.69 13.26 2.35
C ILE A 33 -4.71 12.07 2.28
N TYR A 34 -4.90 11.03 3.10
CA TYR A 34 -4.08 9.83 3.05
C TYR A 34 -4.26 9.07 1.74
N LEU A 35 -5.46 9.05 1.18
CA LEU A 35 -5.73 8.43 -0.12
C LEU A 35 -5.11 9.22 -1.27
N TYR A 36 -5.16 10.57 -1.21
CA TYR A 36 -4.48 11.41 -2.19
C TYR A 36 -2.96 11.25 -2.14
N LEU A 37 -2.38 11.23 -0.93
CA LEU A 37 -0.95 10.98 -0.76
C LEU A 37 -0.58 9.56 -1.22
N GLY A 38 -1.40 8.56 -0.92
CA GLY A 38 -1.22 7.18 -1.41
C GLY A 38 -1.22 7.12 -2.93
N LEU A 39 -2.18 7.78 -3.57
CA LEU A 39 -2.26 7.90 -5.03
C LEU A 39 -1.00 8.56 -5.61
N LEU A 40 -0.54 9.67 -5.00
CA LEU A 40 0.70 10.34 -5.42
C LEU A 40 1.91 9.43 -5.31
N LEU A 41 2.03 8.63 -4.25
CA LEU A 41 3.11 7.64 -4.11
C LEU A 41 3.00 6.51 -5.13
N SER A 42 1.79 6.01 -5.42
CA SER A 42 1.56 5.02 -6.48
C SER A 42 1.96 5.55 -7.86
N ILE A 43 1.62 6.80 -8.19
CA ILE A 43 2.07 7.46 -9.42
C ILE A 43 3.59 7.60 -9.42
N THR A 44 4.18 8.02 -8.29
CA THR A 44 5.62 8.20 -8.16
C THR A 44 6.37 6.88 -8.38
N GLY A 45 5.95 5.79 -7.72
CA GLY A 45 6.56 4.47 -7.93
C GLY A 45 6.44 3.97 -9.37
N TRP A 46 5.29 4.22 -10.01
CA TRP A 46 5.11 3.89 -11.44
C TRP A 46 6.02 4.73 -12.36
N VAL A 47 6.14 6.03 -12.12
CA VAL A 47 7.07 6.88 -12.88
C VAL A 47 8.50 6.41 -12.67
N LEU A 48 8.93 6.18 -11.42
CA LEU A 48 10.28 5.74 -11.10
C LEU A 48 10.65 4.41 -11.75
N SER A 49 9.72 3.46 -11.82
CA SER A 49 9.95 2.19 -12.52
C SER A 49 9.96 2.30 -14.04
N SER A 50 9.22 3.26 -14.58
CA SER A 50 9.15 3.51 -16.03
C SER A 50 10.36 4.29 -16.57
N LEU A 51 11.10 4.96 -15.69
CA LEU A 51 12.34 5.62 -16.03
C LEU A 51 13.46 4.57 -16.08
N ASP A 52 13.93 4.23 -17.28
CA ASP A 52 15.05 3.29 -17.52
C ASP A 52 16.43 3.85 -17.11
N LEU A 53 16.46 4.69 -16.07
CA LEU A 53 17.65 5.40 -15.60
C LEU A 53 18.47 4.58 -14.61
N ILE A 54 17.87 3.55 -14.01
CA ILE A 54 18.40 2.82 -12.85
C ILE A 54 18.33 1.29 -13.01
N GLY A 55 17.91 0.81 -14.19
CA GLY A 55 17.75 -0.61 -14.52
C GLY A 55 16.44 -1.21 -14.03
N ALA A 56 15.89 -2.15 -14.83
CA ALA A 56 14.57 -2.75 -14.62
C ALA A 56 14.36 -3.34 -13.21
N SER A 57 15.37 -3.99 -12.64
CA SER A 57 15.27 -4.58 -11.30
C SER A 57 15.11 -3.52 -10.19
N VAL A 58 15.88 -2.43 -10.24
CA VAL A 58 15.76 -1.34 -9.26
C VAL A 58 14.46 -0.58 -9.45
N GLY A 59 14.05 -0.37 -10.71
CA GLY A 59 12.74 0.17 -11.04
C GLY A 59 11.61 -0.63 -10.39
N ASN A 60 11.62 -1.96 -10.53
CA ASN A 60 10.61 -2.83 -9.92
C ASN A 60 10.59 -2.70 -8.39
N ILE A 61 11.76 -2.73 -7.75
CA ILE A 61 11.87 -2.53 -6.29
C ILE A 61 11.24 -1.19 -5.87
N LEU A 62 11.48 -0.10 -6.59
CA LEU A 62 10.89 1.20 -6.28
C LEU A 62 9.38 1.24 -6.52
N LEU A 63 8.88 0.56 -7.56
CA LEU A 63 7.45 0.42 -7.80
C LEU A 63 6.76 -0.21 -6.60
N HIS A 64 7.25 -1.36 -6.14
CA HIS A 64 6.64 -2.08 -5.02
C HIS A 64 6.89 -1.38 -3.68
N ALA A 65 8.08 -0.83 -3.44
CA ALA A 65 8.35 -0.13 -2.17
C ALA A 65 7.54 1.17 -2.04
N VAL A 66 7.60 2.06 -3.03
CA VAL A 66 6.94 3.38 -2.96
C VAL A 66 5.47 3.24 -3.33
N GLY A 67 5.21 2.66 -4.49
CA GLY A 67 3.87 2.61 -5.06
C GLY A 67 2.96 1.54 -4.48
N GLY A 68 3.55 0.47 -3.92
CA GLY A 68 2.86 -0.56 -3.15
C GLY A 68 2.91 -0.30 -1.65
N GLY A 69 4.06 -0.54 -1.02
CA GLY A 69 4.28 -0.50 0.43
C GLY A 69 3.93 0.82 1.12
N MET A 70 4.57 1.92 0.70
CA MET A 70 4.33 3.22 1.33
C MET A 70 2.88 3.69 1.10
N ALA A 71 2.36 3.52 -0.12
CA ALA A 71 0.97 3.84 -0.44
C ALA A 71 -0.03 3.01 0.39
N THR A 72 0.22 1.70 0.53
CA THR A 72 -0.60 0.79 1.36
C THR A 72 -0.58 1.20 2.84
N SER A 73 0.55 1.67 3.36
CA SER A 73 0.64 2.20 4.73
C SER A 73 -0.24 3.43 4.94
N LEU A 74 -0.34 4.31 3.94
CA LEU A 74 -1.28 5.44 3.98
C LEU A 74 -2.74 4.99 3.91
N VAL A 75 -3.06 3.97 3.11
CA VAL A 75 -4.41 3.35 3.11
C VAL A 75 -4.74 2.74 4.47
N TYR A 76 -3.79 2.05 5.10
CA TYR A 76 -3.98 1.49 6.43
C TYR A 76 -4.26 2.59 7.47
N GLU A 77 -3.46 3.66 7.46
CA GLU A 77 -3.64 4.82 8.32
C GLU A 77 -4.98 5.55 8.05
N TYR A 78 -5.42 5.62 6.79
CA TYR A 78 -6.76 6.10 6.43
C TYR A 78 -7.86 5.28 7.11
N LEU A 79 -7.76 3.95 7.10
CA LEU A 79 -8.74 3.06 7.73
C LEU A 79 -8.78 3.26 9.25
N LEU A 80 -7.63 3.30 9.91
CA LEU A 80 -7.56 3.52 11.37
C LEU A 80 -8.19 4.85 11.78
N ASN A 81 -7.89 5.93 11.05
CA ASN A 81 -8.45 7.25 11.33
C ASN A 81 -9.97 7.30 11.09
N ASN A 82 -10.47 6.62 10.06
CA ASN A 82 -11.91 6.54 9.80
C ASN A 82 -12.66 5.78 10.90
N LEU A 83 -12.11 4.63 11.30
CA LEU A 83 -12.70 3.76 12.31
C LEU A 83 -12.46 4.25 13.74
N GLU A 84 -11.61 5.28 13.92
CA GLU A 84 -11.20 5.85 15.22
C GLU A 84 -10.57 4.81 16.14
N LEU A 85 -9.81 3.89 15.54
CA LEU A 85 -9.14 2.82 16.27
C LEU A 85 -7.89 3.37 16.97
N LYS A 86 -7.87 3.25 18.30
CA LYS A 86 -6.72 3.60 19.14
C LYS A 86 -5.99 2.31 19.52
N LEU A 87 -5.04 1.91 18.70
CA LEU A 87 -4.22 0.73 18.92
C LEU A 87 -2.91 1.12 19.61
N ASN A 88 -2.35 0.21 20.40
CA ASN A 88 -0.96 0.38 20.80
C ASN A 88 -0.05 0.19 19.58
N ILE A 89 1.16 0.77 19.60
CA ILE A 89 2.04 0.78 18.42
C ILE A 89 2.44 -0.63 17.96
N ARG A 90 2.48 -1.61 18.86
CA ARG A 90 2.86 -3.00 18.55
C ARG A 90 1.77 -3.72 17.76
N ILE A 91 0.52 -3.61 18.21
CA ILE A 91 -0.65 -4.17 17.52
C ILE A 91 -0.84 -3.44 16.19
N GLU A 92 -0.63 -2.12 16.18
CA GLU A 92 -0.75 -1.35 14.96
C GLU A 92 0.27 -1.78 13.90
N PHE A 93 1.53 -1.98 14.31
CA PHE A 93 2.60 -2.49 13.44
C PHE A 93 2.31 -3.90 12.95
N ALA A 94 1.85 -4.81 13.82
CA ALA A 94 1.45 -6.15 13.42
C ALA A 94 0.28 -6.13 12.42
N GLY A 95 -0.71 -5.26 12.65
CA GLY A 95 -1.82 -5.06 11.73
C GLY A 95 -1.38 -4.50 10.39
N LEU A 96 -0.45 -3.54 10.37
CA LEU A 96 0.14 -3.03 9.13
C LEU A 96 0.87 -4.14 8.37
N PHE A 97 1.68 -4.95 9.07
CA PHE A 97 2.40 -6.06 8.46
C PHE A 97 1.44 -7.03 7.77
N LEU A 98 0.38 -7.46 8.47
CA LEU A 98 -0.65 -8.32 7.90
C LEU A 98 -1.35 -7.65 6.70
N PHE A 99 -1.65 -6.37 6.80
CA PHE A 99 -2.34 -5.61 5.77
C PHE A 99 -1.49 -5.48 4.49
N VAL A 100 -0.21 -5.12 4.61
CA VAL A 100 0.69 -5.03 3.45
C VAL A 100 1.02 -6.40 2.87
N SER A 101 1.11 -7.46 3.69
CA SER A 101 1.26 -8.82 3.17
C SER A 101 0.05 -9.26 2.35
N ALA A 102 -1.17 -9.02 2.85
CA ALA A 102 -2.38 -9.34 2.10
C ALA A 102 -2.47 -8.56 0.80
N TYR A 103 -2.15 -7.25 0.83
CA TYR A 103 -2.11 -6.42 -0.37
C TYR A 103 -1.04 -6.89 -1.36
N GLY A 104 0.15 -7.24 -0.88
CA GLY A 104 1.23 -7.81 -1.66
C GLY A 104 0.78 -9.06 -2.41
N VAL A 105 0.20 -10.03 -1.71
CA VAL A 105 -0.34 -11.26 -2.33
C VAL A 105 -1.40 -10.95 -3.39
N ILE A 106 -2.30 -9.99 -3.14
CA ILE A 106 -3.31 -9.58 -4.14
C ILE A 106 -2.65 -9.00 -5.40
N ASN A 107 -1.56 -8.23 -5.26
CA ASN A 107 -0.81 -7.72 -6.42
C ASN A 107 -0.19 -8.84 -7.23
N GLU A 108 0.51 -9.78 -6.58
CA GLU A 108 1.14 -10.93 -7.26
C GLU A 108 0.10 -11.77 -8.01
N ILE A 109 -1.07 -12.01 -7.42
CA ILE A 109 -2.18 -12.71 -8.08
C ILE A 109 -2.67 -11.92 -9.31
N SER A 110 -2.71 -10.60 -9.22
CA SER A 110 -3.15 -9.74 -10.33
C SER A 110 -2.14 -9.72 -11.48
N GLU A 111 -0.85 -9.72 -11.16
CA GLU A 111 0.24 -9.84 -12.13
C GLU A 111 0.23 -11.20 -12.81
N TYR A 112 0.15 -12.28 -12.02
CA TYR A 112 -0.01 -13.64 -12.52
C TYR A 112 -1.22 -13.77 -13.46
N PHE A 113 -2.37 -13.19 -13.10
CA PHE A 113 -3.54 -13.18 -13.98
C PHE A 113 -3.28 -12.42 -15.29
N GLY A 114 -2.56 -11.29 -15.22
CA GLY A 114 -2.13 -10.52 -16.39
C GLY A 114 -1.23 -11.33 -17.32
N GLU A 115 -0.29 -12.10 -16.77
CA GLU A 115 0.55 -13.01 -17.56
C GLU A 115 -0.26 -14.15 -18.19
N LEU A 116 -1.20 -14.73 -17.44
CA LEU A 116 -2.07 -15.81 -17.90
C LEU A 116 -2.90 -15.42 -19.13
N ILE A 117 -3.32 -14.15 -19.21
CA ILE A 117 -4.07 -13.61 -20.37
C ILE A 117 -3.15 -12.97 -21.42
N HIS A 118 -1.83 -13.16 -21.33
CA HIS A 118 -0.81 -12.61 -22.23
C HIS A 118 -0.82 -11.09 -22.36
N TYR A 119 -1.20 -10.36 -21.31
CA TYR A 119 -1.26 -8.90 -21.34
C TYR A 119 0.14 -8.28 -21.38
N THR A 120 1.03 -8.70 -20.49
CA THR A 120 2.47 -8.36 -20.48
C THR A 120 3.23 -9.37 -19.60
N ILE A 121 4.56 -9.32 -19.66
CA ILE A 121 5.43 -9.99 -18.69
C ILE A 121 5.52 -9.10 -17.45
N PHE A 122 5.28 -9.68 -16.27
CA PHE A 122 5.43 -9.01 -14.99
C PHE A 122 6.59 -9.62 -14.20
N SER A 123 6.68 -10.96 -14.18
CA SER A 123 7.71 -11.70 -13.46
C SER A 123 8.97 -11.89 -14.29
N LEU A 124 10.10 -11.42 -13.78
CA LEU A 124 11.40 -11.54 -14.46
C LEU A 124 12.10 -12.88 -14.21
N ASP A 125 11.93 -13.46 -13.02
CA ASP A 125 12.55 -14.73 -12.62
C ASP A 125 11.80 -15.36 -11.42
N SER A 126 12.25 -16.54 -10.98
CA SER A 126 11.62 -17.28 -9.86
C SER A 126 11.68 -16.59 -8.49
N HIS A 127 12.41 -15.48 -8.38
CA HIS A 127 12.59 -14.72 -7.14
C HIS A 127 11.84 -13.39 -7.13
N ASP A 128 11.14 -13.03 -8.22
CA ASP A 128 10.52 -11.72 -8.37
C ASP A 128 9.48 -11.42 -7.30
N THR A 129 8.50 -12.31 -7.17
CA THR A 129 7.48 -12.27 -6.11
C THR A 129 8.08 -12.08 -4.71
N TRP A 130 9.20 -12.75 -4.41
CA TRP A 130 9.84 -12.61 -3.10
C TRP A 130 10.45 -11.23 -2.91
N ARG A 131 11.08 -10.68 -3.95
CA ARG A 131 11.62 -9.30 -3.93
C ARG A 131 10.49 -8.28 -3.79
N ASP A 132 9.36 -8.51 -4.43
CA ASP A 132 8.24 -7.58 -4.44
C ASP A 132 7.51 -7.56 -3.09
N LEU A 133 7.33 -8.72 -2.45
CA LEU A 133 6.83 -8.81 -1.07
C LEU A 133 7.79 -8.13 -0.07
N VAL A 134 9.10 -8.29 -0.24
CA VAL A 134 10.11 -7.60 0.60
C VAL A 134 10.09 -6.10 0.36
N ALA A 135 9.97 -5.65 -0.89
CA ALA A 135 9.92 -4.23 -1.25
C ALA A 135 8.66 -3.57 -0.68
N ASN A 136 7.49 -4.19 -0.85
CA ASN A 136 6.23 -3.76 -0.25
C ASN A 136 6.36 -3.62 1.28
N THR A 137 6.90 -4.64 1.95
CA THR A 137 7.07 -4.62 3.42
C THR A 137 8.01 -3.50 3.85
N THR A 138 9.16 -3.36 3.19
CA THR A 138 10.14 -2.29 3.44
C THR A 138 9.50 -0.91 3.32
N GLY A 139 8.80 -0.66 2.21
CA GLY A 139 8.11 0.60 1.98
C GLY A 139 7.05 0.90 3.05
N ALA A 140 6.26 -0.10 3.45
CA ALA A 140 5.25 0.09 4.48
C ALA A 140 5.85 0.47 5.83
N ILE A 141 6.98 -0.16 6.21
CA ILE A 141 7.70 0.14 7.46
C ILE A 141 8.26 1.57 7.43
N ILE A 142 8.84 2.01 6.30
CA ILE A 142 9.35 3.37 6.12
C ILE A 142 8.21 4.39 6.32
N ALA A 143 7.12 4.24 5.59
CA ALA A 143 5.98 5.16 5.69
C ALA A 143 5.35 5.16 7.08
N PHE A 144 5.19 4.00 7.71
CA PHE A 144 4.68 3.89 9.07
C PHE A 144 5.56 4.67 10.06
N THR A 145 6.87 4.48 9.97
CA THR A 145 7.85 5.16 10.83
C THR A 145 7.74 6.68 10.66
N ILE A 146 7.70 7.17 9.42
CA ILE A 146 7.51 8.59 9.13
C ILE A 146 6.21 9.11 9.76
N ILE A 147 5.08 8.43 9.52
CA ILE A 147 3.76 8.84 10.05
C ILE A 147 3.78 8.90 11.58
N LYS A 148 4.34 7.90 12.26
CA LYS A 148 4.39 7.87 13.74
C LYS A 148 5.29 8.94 14.31
N ILE A 149 6.43 9.18 13.69
CA ILE A 149 7.33 10.28 14.08
C ILE A 149 6.62 11.62 13.89
N SER A 150 6.04 11.88 12.72
CA SER A 150 5.31 13.12 12.44
C SER A 150 4.17 13.34 13.44
N LYS A 151 3.32 12.35 13.68
CA LYS A 151 2.22 12.47 14.67
C LYS A 151 2.73 12.85 16.05
N ARG A 152 3.84 12.26 16.51
CA ARG A 152 4.44 12.57 17.82
C ARG A 152 4.85 14.04 17.96
N PHE A 153 5.27 14.69 16.88
CA PHE A 153 5.67 16.10 16.88
C PHE A 153 4.48 17.06 16.83
N TYR A 154 3.36 16.68 16.20
CA TYR A 154 2.16 17.54 16.10
C TYR A 154 1.16 17.40 17.26
N THR A 155 1.30 16.39 18.12
CA THR A 155 0.51 16.25 19.37
C THR A 155 1.20 16.82 20.62
N LYS A 156 2.24 17.62 20.46
CA LYS A 156 2.82 18.46 21.52
C LYS A 156 2.42 19.91 21.30
#